data_AF-A0A1V5VMA1-F1
#
_entry.id   AF-A0A1V5VMA1-F1
#
_cell.length_a   1.000
_cell.length_b   1.000
_cell.length_c   1.000
_cell.angle_alpha   90.00
_cell.angle_beta   90.00
_cell.angle_gamma   90.00
#
_symmetry.space_group_name_H-M   'P 1'
#
loop_
_entity.id
_entity.type
_entity.pdbx_description
1 polymer ?
#
loop_
_entity_poly.entity_id
_entity_poly.type
_entity_poly.pdbx_seq_one_letter_code
_entity_poly.pdbx_strand_id
1 'polypeptide(L)'
;MIRKIFLPDVILTALIIMLFSSNILLAYRASYMAKVSELFREANRRNDLIMLTSQPDSPHGAAVNSLKTQDIYLNFVKGQKPGREIVPEKYLNLADFEKLKKQVPQKIGIRNHADFAYLFAGMGEGNVFGVVGYVYDVFTLKGNQCSVPHGHDEHCEGEEIYGVIIGFNSSVASRLRTGKQGLSDSVIAKTVIAEINPAHIDSGTVKWNFELLNGIIGSPVKIHGQLIYDNVDASLSGYSNMETPHNLPGRNIFWELSPVTEFYICKSSVPPTVFSEEWKALEDIYYEKDK
;
A
#
# COMPACT_ATOMS: atom_id res chain seq x y z
N MET A 1 41.18 38.74 8.80
CA MET A 1 41.02 38.15 7.46
C MET A 1 39.87 37.14 7.53
N ILE A 2 38.62 37.61 7.42
CA ILE A 2 37.43 36.74 7.54
C ILE A 2 37.18 36.14 6.16
N ARG A 3 37.40 34.83 6.01
CA ARG A 3 37.11 34.11 4.77
C ARG A 3 35.61 34.20 4.50
N LYS A 4 35.24 34.79 3.36
CA LYS A 4 33.90 34.68 2.78
C LYS A 4 33.63 33.20 2.52
N ILE A 5 32.85 32.56 3.39
CA ILE A 5 32.25 31.27 3.09
C ILE A 5 31.23 31.55 1.98
N PHE A 6 31.47 30.97 0.81
CA PHE A 6 30.60 31.12 -0.35
C PHE A 6 29.24 30.47 -0.03
N LEU A 7 28.18 31.28 -0.02
CA LEU A 7 26.78 30.87 0.15
C LEU A 7 26.36 29.61 -0.66
N PRO A 8 26.85 29.35 -1.89
CA PRO A 8 26.50 28.12 -2.62
C PRO A 8 27.02 26.82 -1.99
N ASP A 9 28.15 26.84 -1.27
CA ASP A 9 28.73 25.61 -0.70
C ASP A 9 27.94 25.11 0.52
N VAL A 10 27.33 26.02 1.28
CA VAL A 10 26.47 25.67 2.42
C VAL A 10 25.15 25.07 1.94
N ILE A 11 24.58 25.61 0.85
CA ILE A 11 23.35 25.10 0.24
C ILE A 11 23.58 23.71 -0.35
N LEU A 12 24.71 23.50 -1.05
CA LEU A 12 25.06 22.19 -1.61
C LEU A 12 25.30 21.15 -0.52
N THR A 13 25.98 21.53 0.57
CA THR A 13 26.22 20.62 1.71
C THR A 13 24.92 20.29 2.45
N ALA A 14 24.01 21.27 2.63
CA ALA A 14 22.70 21.04 3.22
C ALA A 14 21.81 20.14 2.34
N LEU A 15 21.83 20.32 1.02
CA LEU A 15 21.15 19.45 0.06
C LEU A 15 21.69 18.02 0.09
N ILE A 16 23.01 17.85 0.16
CA ILE A 16 23.65 16.54 0.29
C ILE A 16 23.24 15.87 1.61
N ILE A 17 23.31 16.58 2.75
CA ILE A 17 22.89 16.02 4.05
C ILE A 17 21.40 15.66 4.04
N MET A 18 20.53 16.50 3.46
CA MET A 18 19.10 16.20 3.33
C MET A 18 18.84 14.96 2.45
N LEU A 19 19.53 14.83 1.32
CA LEU A 19 19.43 13.67 0.42
C LEU A 19 19.97 12.37 1.05
N PHE A 20 21.01 12.46 1.89
CA PHE A 20 21.51 11.29 2.63
C PHE A 20 20.61 10.92 3.82
N SER A 21 20.02 11.91 4.51
CA SER A 21 19.13 11.65 5.64
C SER A 21 17.81 10.98 5.23
N SER A 22 17.21 11.35 4.10
CA SER A 22 15.95 10.74 3.64
C SER A 22 16.12 9.28 3.21
N ASN A 23 17.23 8.94 2.53
CA ASN A 23 17.55 7.55 2.20
C ASN A 23 17.87 6.69 3.42
N ILE A 24 18.51 7.26 4.45
CA ILE A 24 18.77 6.57 5.73
C ILE A 24 17.47 6.33 6.50
N LEU A 25 16.53 7.29 6.51
CA LEU A 25 15.21 7.18 7.14
C LEU A 25 14.31 6.14 6.45
N LEU A 26 14.34 6.05 5.11
CA LEU A 26 13.57 5.06 4.34
C LEU A 26 14.07 3.62 4.57
N ALA A 27 15.37 3.37 4.45
CA ALA A 27 15.95 2.05 4.75
C ALA A 27 15.73 1.62 6.23
N TYR A 28 15.47 2.58 7.12
CA TYR A 28 15.15 2.34 8.52
C TYR A 28 13.75 1.78 8.71
N ARG A 29 12.76 2.09 7.85
CA ARG A 29 11.35 1.63 8.05
C ARG A 29 11.21 0.12 7.87
N ALA A 30 11.57 -0.40 6.70
CA ALA A 30 11.56 -1.84 6.44
C ALA A 30 12.36 -2.62 7.49
N SER A 31 13.58 -2.14 7.79
CA SER A 31 14.46 -2.77 8.79
C SER A 31 13.88 -2.72 10.20
N TYR A 32 13.24 -1.60 10.58
CA TYR A 32 12.58 -1.44 11.87
C TYR A 32 11.41 -2.42 12.00
N MET A 33 10.51 -2.47 11.03
CA MET A 33 9.37 -3.38 11.04
C MET A 33 9.83 -4.84 11.14
N ALA A 34 10.84 -5.21 10.34
CA ALA A 34 11.45 -6.55 10.43
C ALA A 34 12.07 -6.84 11.80
N LYS A 35 12.66 -5.85 12.48
CA LYS A 35 13.17 -6.04 13.84
C LYS A 35 12.05 -6.31 14.84
N VAL A 36 10.92 -5.61 14.73
CA VAL A 36 9.74 -5.82 15.60
C VAL A 36 9.15 -7.22 15.40
N SER A 37 9.33 -7.85 14.24
CA SER A 37 8.86 -9.23 13.98
C SER A 37 9.35 -10.26 15.02
N GLU A 38 10.50 -10.03 15.67
CA GLU A 38 11.02 -10.89 16.75
C GLU A 38 10.04 -10.96 17.94
N LEU A 39 9.44 -9.82 18.30
CA LEU A 39 8.46 -9.73 19.37
C LEU A 39 7.19 -10.52 19.02
N PHE A 40 6.73 -10.41 17.76
CA PHE A 40 5.56 -11.14 17.28
C PHE A 40 5.81 -12.65 17.20
N ARG A 41 7.00 -13.09 16.75
CA ARG A 41 7.38 -14.51 16.76
C ARG A 41 7.40 -15.07 18.17
N GLU A 42 7.95 -14.33 19.13
CA GLU A 42 8.04 -14.78 20.51
C GLU A 42 6.68 -14.81 21.21
N ALA A 43 5.83 -13.80 20.99
CA ALA A 43 4.45 -13.78 21.47
C ALA A 43 3.65 -14.98 20.92
N ASN A 44 3.80 -15.30 19.63
CA ASN A 44 3.20 -16.48 19.00
C ASN A 44 3.69 -17.79 19.63
N ARG A 45 4.99 -17.94 19.89
CA ARG A 45 5.55 -19.16 20.52
C ARG A 45 5.05 -19.36 21.94
N ARG A 46 4.91 -18.28 22.71
CA ARG A 46 4.48 -18.32 24.12
C ARG A 46 2.96 -18.38 24.28
N ASN A 47 2.20 -18.21 23.19
CA ASN A 47 0.76 -17.96 23.24
C ASN A 47 0.42 -16.79 24.21
N ASP A 48 1.34 -15.82 24.32
CA ASP A 48 1.30 -14.72 25.28
C ASP A 48 0.92 -13.43 24.56
N LEU A 49 -0.40 -13.25 24.43
CA LEU A 49 -1.05 -12.22 23.63
C LEU A 49 -1.12 -10.87 24.39
N ILE A 50 -0.79 -10.87 25.69
CA ILE A 50 -0.80 -9.70 26.57
C ILE A 50 0.46 -8.85 26.37
N MET A 51 1.60 -9.48 26.02
CA MET A 51 2.84 -8.75 25.77
C MET A 51 2.72 -7.76 24.61
N LEU A 52 1.86 -8.05 23.64
CA LEU A 52 1.65 -7.20 22.47
C LEU A 52 0.90 -5.92 22.83
N THR A 53 -0.13 -5.90 23.68
CA THR A 53 -0.94 -4.68 23.92
C THR A 53 -0.28 -3.62 24.82
N SER A 54 0.94 -3.85 25.31
CA SER A 54 1.61 -3.00 26.32
C SER A 54 2.84 -2.22 25.81
N GLN A 55 3.24 -2.39 24.55
CA GLN A 55 4.35 -1.63 23.95
C GLN A 55 3.81 -0.33 23.31
N PRO A 56 4.51 0.82 23.45
CA PRO A 56 4.10 2.09 22.84
C PRO A 56 3.91 2.02 21.32
N ASP A 57 4.67 1.14 20.67
CA ASP A 57 4.70 0.95 19.21
C ASP A 57 3.90 -0.27 18.74
N SER A 58 3.15 -0.92 19.63
CA SER A 58 2.27 -2.02 19.26
C SER A 58 0.90 -1.50 18.81
N PRO A 59 0.22 -2.17 17.87
CA PRO A 59 -1.15 -1.82 17.52
C PRO A 59 -1.98 -1.87 18.79
N HIS A 60 -2.45 -0.72 19.25
CA HIS A 60 -3.31 -0.64 20.42
C HIS A 60 -4.59 -1.42 20.12
N GLY A 61 -4.75 -2.57 20.80
CA GLY A 61 -5.96 -3.39 20.77
C GLY A 61 -6.04 -4.38 19.60
N ALA A 62 -5.43 -5.55 19.76
CA ALA A 62 -5.87 -6.75 19.03
C ALA A 62 -6.68 -7.64 19.99
N ALA A 63 -7.91 -7.98 19.64
CA ALA A 63 -8.75 -8.89 20.43
C ALA A 63 -8.08 -10.26 20.51
N VAL A 64 -7.98 -10.77 21.73
CA VAL A 64 -7.38 -12.08 22.09
C VAL A 64 -8.00 -13.26 21.30
N ASN A 65 -9.21 -13.12 20.74
CA ASN A 65 -9.92 -14.18 20.04
C ASN A 65 -9.66 -14.28 18.51
N SER A 66 -9.23 -13.21 17.81
CA SER A 66 -8.92 -13.26 16.36
C SER A 66 -7.52 -13.80 16.04
N LEU A 67 -6.70 -13.96 17.08
CA LEU A 67 -5.28 -14.31 17.00
C LEU A 67 -5.03 -15.80 16.69
N LYS A 68 -6.08 -16.64 16.73
CA LYS A 68 -6.00 -18.05 16.30
C LYS A 68 -6.15 -18.23 14.80
N THR A 69 -6.55 -17.21 14.03
CA THR A 69 -6.83 -17.34 12.59
C THR A 69 -5.98 -16.45 11.68
N GLN A 70 -5.44 -15.34 12.19
CA GLN A 70 -4.77 -14.29 11.41
C GLN A 70 -3.26 -14.20 11.66
N ASP A 71 -2.53 -13.62 10.71
CA ASP A 71 -1.11 -13.28 10.84
C ASP A 71 -0.96 -11.93 11.57
N ILE A 72 -0.60 -11.99 12.85
CA ILE A 72 -0.53 -10.79 13.72
C ILE A 72 0.55 -9.83 13.24
N TYR A 73 1.66 -10.34 12.70
CA TYR A 73 2.74 -9.49 12.21
C TYR A 73 2.31 -8.77 10.92
N LEU A 74 1.67 -9.46 9.98
CA LEU A 74 1.12 -8.81 8.79
C LEU A 74 0.10 -7.72 9.19
N ASN A 75 -0.78 -7.98 10.17
CA ASN A 75 -1.72 -6.97 10.67
C ASN A 75 -0.98 -5.74 11.22
N PHE A 76 0.14 -5.93 11.94
CA PHE A 76 1.00 -4.83 12.38
C PHE A 76 1.59 -4.04 11.21
N VAL A 77 2.07 -4.71 10.17
CA VAL A 77 2.62 -4.06 8.96
C VAL A 77 1.53 -3.29 8.21
N LYS A 78 0.33 -3.87 8.03
CA LYS A 78 -0.83 -3.21 7.40
C LYS A 78 -1.38 -2.05 8.23
N GLY A 79 -1.27 -2.11 9.56
CA GLY A 79 -1.69 -1.05 10.48
C GLY A 79 -0.77 0.18 10.50
N GLN A 80 0.34 0.16 9.77
CA GLN A 80 1.25 1.30 9.69
C GLN A 80 0.60 2.47 8.94
N LYS A 81 0.84 3.68 9.42
CA LYS A 81 0.37 4.93 8.82
C LYS A 81 1.57 5.78 8.36
N PRO A 82 2.24 5.43 7.25
CA PRO A 82 3.29 6.28 6.68
C PRO A 82 2.74 7.68 6.37
N GLY A 83 3.55 8.71 6.64
CA GLY A 83 3.20 10.10 6.32
C GLY A 83 3.10 10.33 4.82
N ARG A 84 2.26 11.29 4.41
CA ARG A 84 2.04 11.65 3.00
C ARG A 84 3.28 12.30 2.36
N GLU A 85 4.10 12.94 3.18
CA GLU A 85 5.34 13.60 2.79
C GLU A 85 6.49 12.65 2.46
N ILE A 86 6.32 11.35 2.71
CA ILE A 86 7.36 10.35 2.43
C ILE A 86 7.47 10.16 0.91
N VAL A 87 8.61 10.59 0.37
CA VAL A 87 8.95 10.39 -1.04
C VAL A 87 9.15 8.88 -1.30
N PRO A 88 8.57 8.33 -2.38
CA PRO A 88 8.80 6.94 -2.75
C PRO A 88 10.27 6.61 -2.96
N GLU A 89 10.71 5.47 -2.42
CA GLU A 89 12.07 4.94 -2.66
C GLU A 89 12.31 4.70 -4.15
N LYS A 90 11.29 4.19 -4.84
CA LYS A 90 11.30 3.94 -6.27
C LYS A 90 9.88 3.91 -6.83
N TYR A 91 9.75 4.21 -8.12
CA TYR A 91 8.55 3.91 -8.89
C TYR A 91 8.66 2.52 -9.52
N LEU A 92 7.86 1.57 -9.02
CA LEU A 92 7.82 0.18 -9.47
C LEU A 92 7.02 0.07 -10.77
N ASN A 93 7.53 -0.74 -11.69
CA ASN A 93 6.84 -1.16 -12.90
C ASN A 93 6.55 -2.67 -12.88
N LEU A 94 5.88 -3.18 -13.93
CA LEU A 94 5.56 -4.61 -14.04
C LEU A 94 6.78 -5.52 -13.89
N ALA A 95 7.94 -5.17 -14.46
CA ALA A 95 9.13 -5.99 -14.36
C ALA A 95 9.68 -6.06 -12.93
N ASP A 96 9.53 -4.98 -12.16
CA ASP A 96 9.89 -4.97 -10.74
C ASP A 96 8.98 -5.91 -9.94
N PHE A 97 7.66 -5.87 -10.15
CA PHE A 97 6.71 -6.79 -9.50
C PHE A 97 6.95 -8.25 -9.89
N GLU A 98 7.25 -8.53 -11.17
CA GLU A 98 7.63 -9.88 -11.61
C GLU A 98 8.94 -10.35 -10.97
N LYS A 99 9.86 -9.45 -10.66
CA LYS A 99 11.08 -9.77 -9.89
C LYS A 99 10.75 -10.09 -8.44
N LEU A 100 9.97 -9.23 -7.77
CA LEU A 100 9.53 -9.43 -6.38
C LEU A 100 8.82 -10.78 -6.22
N LYS A 101 7.88 -11.08 -7.13
CA LYS A 101 7.16 -12.36 -7.17
C LYS A 101 8.07 -13.58 -7.21
N LYS A 102 9.16 -13.55 -7.99
CA LYS A 102 10.11 -14.67 -8.08
C LYS A 102 10.94 -14.90 -6.82
N GLN A 103 11.00 -13.90 -5.93
CA GLN A 103 11.77 -13.95 -4.70
C GLN A 103 10.92 -14.37 -3.48
N VAL A 104 9.60 -14.52 -3.67
CA VAL A 104 8.68 -14.98 -2.63
C VAL A 104 9.07 -16.40 -2.18
N PRO A 105 9.27 -16.63 -0.87
CA PRO A 105 9.68 -17.94 -0.38
C PRO A 105 8.54 -18.95 -0.48
N GLN A 106 8.81 -20.14 -1.01
CA GLN A 106 7.80 -21.21 -1.17
C GLN A 106 7.15 -21.67 0.15
N LYS A 107 7.79 -21.41 1.29
CA LYS A 107 7.31 -21.78 2.62
C LYS A 107 6.42 -20.72 3.27
N ILE A 108 6.16 -19.60 2.60
CA ILE A 108 5.19 -18.62 3.09
C ILE A 108 3.79 -19.25 3.12
N GLY A 109 3.11 -19.11 4.25
CA GLY A 109 1.73 -19.49 4.47
C GLY A 109 1.01 -18.36 5.18
N ILE A 110 -0.28 -18.53 5.46
CA ILE A 110 -1.17 -17.47 5.95
C ILE A 110 -0.89 -16.90 7.35
N ARG A 111 0.13 -17.39 8.06
CA ARG A 111 0.39 -17.05 9.49
C ARG A 111 1.86 -16.94 9.88
N ASN A 112 2.76 -17.08 8.92
CA ASN A 112 4.19 -17.10 9.18
C ASN A 112 4.93 -15.97 8.46
N HIS A 113 4.24 -14.86 8.16
CA HIS A 113 4.85 -13.67 7.60
C HIS A 113 6.03 -13.21 8.44
N ALA A 114 5.86 -13.21 9.77
CA ALA A 114 6.91 -12.87 10.71
C ALA A 114 8.20 -13.68 10.51
N ASP A 115 8.13 -14.95 10.09
CA ASP A 115 9.32 -15.79 9.86
C ASP A 115 10.16 -15.32 8.66
N PHE A 116 9.56 -14.56 7.74
CA PHE A 116 10.19 -14.03 6.53
C PHE A 116 10.36 -12.50 6.56
N ALA A 117 10.06 -11.84 7.68
CA ALA A 117 10.06 -10.37 7.79
C ALA A 117 11.38 -9.72 7.34
N TYR A 118 12.55 -10.29 7.70
CA TYR A 118 13.84 -9.77 7.24
C TYR A 118 14.06 -9.96 5.73
N LEU A 119 13.54 -11.05 5.16
CA LEU A 119 13.60 -11.27 3.71
C LEU A 119 12.73 -10.24 2.98
N PHE A 120 11.48 -10.05 3.42
CA PHE A 120 10.56 -9.09 2.82
C PHE A 120 11.02 -7.64 3.01
N ALA A 121 11.59 -7.29 4.17
CA ALA A 121 12.23 -6.00 4.35
C ALA A 121 13.40 -5.78 3.39
N GLY A 122 14.21 -6.81 3.13
CA GLY A 122 15.27 -6.76 2.09
C GLY A 122 14.72 -6.61 0.67
N MET A 123 13.43 -6.87 0.46
CA MET A 123 12.70 -6.64 -0.79
C MET A 123 11.96 -5.30 -0.81
N GLY A 124 12.01 -4.53 0.28
CA GLY A 124 11.39 -3.20 0.40
C GLY A 124 10.04 -3.17 1.12
N GLU A 125 9.56 -4.28 1.67
CA GLU A 125 8.33 -4.27 2.47
C GLU A 125 8.42 -3.28 3.65
N GLY A 126 7.38 -2.47 3.83
CA GLY A 126 7.33 -1.43 4.87
C GLY A 126 7.86 -0.06 4.41
N ASN A 127 8.55 0.01 3.27
CA ASN A 127 8.95 1.28 2.63
C ASN A 127 7.83 1.80 1.72
N VAL A 128 7.83 3.11 1.49
CA VAL A 128 6.90 3.75 0.55
C VAL A 128 7.45 3.61 -0.86
N PHE A 129 6.65 3.07 -1.76
CA PHE A 129 6.93 2.96 -3.19
C PHE A 129 5.86 3.67 -4.00
N GLY A 130 6.24 4.03 -5.23
CA GLY A 130 5.35 4.62 -6.21
C GLY A 130 5.00 3.61 -7.28
N VAL A 131 3.84 3.73 -7.90
CA VAL A 131 3.48 2.99 -9.12
C VAL A 131 2.88 3.98 -10.11
N VAL A 132 3.30 3.88 -11.37
CA VAL A 132 2.63 4.55 -12.49
C VAL A 132 1.99 3.48 -13.38
N GLY A 133 0.70 3.62 -13.64
CA GLY A 133 -0.07 2.65 -14.39
C GLY A 133 -1.43 3.18 -14.78
N TYR A 134 -2.40 2.28 -14.94
CA TYR A 134 -3.78 2.60 -15.28
C TYR A 134 -4.72 1.91 -14.31
N VAL A 135 -5.79 2.58 -13.92
CA VAL A 135 -6.87 1.93 -13.16
C VAL A 135 -7.58 0.95 -14.08
N TYR A 136 -7.57 -0.34 -13.75
CA TYR A 136 -8.33 -1.35 -14.49
C TYR A 136 -9.68 -1.62 -13.86
N ASP A 137 -9.75 -1.61 -12.53
CA ASP A 137 -10.98 -1.87 -11.81
C ASP A 137 -10.91 -1.31 -10.39
N VAL A 138 -12.07 -1.17 -9.76
CA VAL A 138 -12.22 -0.73 -8.37
C VAL A 138 -13.26 -1.60 -7.69
N PHE A 139 -12.97 -2.03 -6.48
CA PHE A 139 -13.89 -2.83 -5.68
C PHE A 139 -13.89 -2.37 -4.22
N THR A 140 -15.02 -2.58 -3.55
CA THR A 140 -15.10 -2.37 -2.11
C THR A 140 -14.61 -3.61 -1.38
N LEU A 141 -13.74 -3.38 -0.42
CA LEU A 141 -13.38 -4.36 0.57
C LEU A 141 -14.40 -4.25 1.72
N LYS A 142 -15.57 -4.91 1.57
CA LYS A 142 -16.59 -4.93 2.64
C LYS A 142 -16.00 -5.63 3.87
N GLY A 143 -15.77 -4.86 4.92
CA GLY A 143 -15.18 -5.33 6.17
C GLY A 143 -16.09 -6.31 6.91
N ASN A 144 -15.87 -7.60 6.72
CA ASN A 144 -16.00 -8.59 7.79
C ASN A 144 -14.62 -8.90 8.43
N GLN A 145 -13.58 -8.15 8.03
CA GLN A 145 -12.20 -8.34 8.46
C GLN A 145 -11.65 -7.28 9.43
N CYS A 146 -12.48 -6.37 9.95
CA CYS A 146 -12.12 -5.61 11.14
C CYS A 146 -12.23 -6.53 12.38
N SER A 147 -11.27 -7.43 12.54
CA SER A 147 -11.10 -8.27 13.74
C SER A 147 -10.06 -7.68 14.71
N VAL A 148 -10.02 -6.35 14.82
CA VAL A 148 -9.27 -5.63 15.86
C VAL A 148 -10.21 -4.60 16.50
N PRO A 149 -10.69 -4.84 17.74
CA PRO A 149 -11.28 -3.78 18.53
C PRO A 149 -10.14 -2.89 19.00
N HIS A 150 -10.01 -1.74 18.33
CA HIS A 150 -9.19 -0.66 18.83
C HIS A 150 -9.71 -0.20 20.20
N GLY A 151 -8.78 -0.11 21.14
CA GLY A 151 -9.02 0.52 22.43
C GLY A 151 -9.10 2.03 22.20
N HIS A 152 -10.30 2.55 22.44
CA HIS A 152 -10.74 3.94 22.31
C HIS A 152 -10.91 4.48 20.89
N ASP A 153 -12.17 4.87 20.66
CA ASP A 153 -12.80 5.62 19.58
C ASP A 153 -13.19 4.79 18.33
N GLU A 154 -14.42 4.25 18.47
CA GLU A 154 -15.42 3.93 17.45
C GLU A 154 -15.09 4.42 16.02
N HIS A 155 -14.54 3.60 15.13
CA HIS A 155 -14.72 3.75 13.65
C HIS A 155 -14.39 2.44 12.92
N CYS A 156 -15.18 1.39 13.16
CA CYS A 156 -15.15 0.16 12.33
C CYS A 156 -16.53 -0.25 11.80
N GLU A 157 -17.58 0.51 12.12
CA GLU A 157 -18.88 0.39 11.46
C GLU A 157 -19.00 1.53 10.43
N GLY A 158 -18.98 1.19 9.13
CA GLY A 158 -19.34 2.12 8.05
C GLY A 158 -18.21 2.67 7.19
N GLU A 159 -16.94 2.33 7.45
CA GLU A 159 -15.83 2.77 6.60
C GLU A 159 -15.53 1.75 5.50
N GLU A 160 -15.79 2.13 4.25
CA GLU A 160 -15.48 1.32 3.08
C GLU A 160 -13.98 1.44 2.76
N ILE A 161 -13.27 0.31 2.79
CA ILE A 161 -11.91 0.20 2.24
C ILE A 161 -12.06 -0.07 0.73
N TYR A 162 -11.19 0.51 -0.10
CA TYR A 162 -11.24 0.35 -1.55
C TYR A 162 -9.99 -0.34 -2.09
N GLY A 163 -10.17 -1.38 -2.88
CA GLY A 163 -9.12 -1.97 -3.69
C GLY A 163 -9.14 -1.40 -5.09
N VAL A 164 -8.00 -0.89 -5.55
CA VAL A 164 -7.83 -0.38 -6.92
C VAL A 164 -6.87 -1.30 -7.67
N ILE A 165 -7.34 -1.92 -8.75
CA ILE A 165 -6.51 -2.76 -9.61
C ILE A 165 -5.75 -1.87 -10.58
N ILE A 166 -4.42 -1.90 -10.51
CA ILE A 166 -3.53 -1.11 -11.36
C ILE A 166 -2.85 -2.02 -12.38
N GLY A 167 -3.03 -1.69 -13.66
CA GLY A 167 -2.38 -2.39 -14.76
C GLY A 167 -1.43 -1.51 -15.56
N PHE A 168 -0.66 -2.15 -16.43
CA PHE A 168 0.46 -1.52 -17.14
C PHE A 168 0.30 -1.50 -18.68
N ASN A 169 -0.85 -1.94 -19.21
CA ASN A 169 -1.12 -2.02 -20.64
C ASN A 169 -2.15 -0.97 -21.09
N SER A 170 -1.69 -0.01 -21.91
CA SER A 170 -2.50 1.11 -22.40
C SER A 170 -3.68 0.68 -23.28
N SER A 171 -3.55 -0.41 -24.05
CA SER A 171 -4.63 -0.94 -24.89
C SER A 171 -5.76 -1.55 -24.05
N VAL A 172 -5.42 -2.23 -22.96
CA VAL A 172 -6.41 -2.70 -21.98
C VAL A 172 -7.10 -1.51 -21.33
N ALA A 173 -6.34 -0.53 -20.83
CA ALA A 173 -6.89 0.69 -20.25
C ALA A 173 -7.84 1.42 -21.21
N SER A 174 -7.45 1.54 -22.49
CA SER A 174 -8.27 2.18 -23.51
C SER A 174 -9.58 1.45 -23.76
N ARG A 175 -9.57 0.11 -23.78
CA ARG A 175 -10.81 -0.68 -23.90
C ARG A 175 -11.75 -0.44 -22.72
N LEU A 176 -11.20 -0.41 -21.50
CA LEU A 176 -11.98 -0.20 -20.27
C LEU A 176 -12.64 1.19 -20.22
N ARG A 177 -11.98 2.24 -20.75
CA ARG A 177 -12.60 3.58 -20.89
C ARG A 177 -13.83 3.58 -21.79
N THR A 178 -13.80 2.78 -22.87
CA THR A 178 -14.89 2.71 -23.85
C THR A 178 -16.02 1.74 -23.46
N GLY A 179 -15.84 0.99 -22.37
CA GLY A 179 -16.83 0.06 -21.83
C GLY A 179 -16.23 -0.93 -20.84
N LYS A 180 -17.01 -1.34 -19.83
CA LYS A 180 -16.59 -2.28 -18.78
C LYS A 180 -16.62 -3.73 -19.30
N GLN A 181 -15.62 -4.10 -20.09
CA GLN A 181 -15.35 -5.52 -20.37
C GLN A 181 -14.56 -6.12 -19.22
N GLY A 182 -14.93 -7.34 -18.80
CA GLY A 182 -14.17 -8.06 -17.77
C GLY A 182 -12.70 -8.23 -18.14
N LEU A 183 -11.84 -8.28 -17.12
CA LEU A 183 -10.43 -8.59 -17.27
C LEU A 183 -10.25 -10.11 -17.39
N SER A 184 -9.38 -10.56 -18.30
CA SER A 184 -8.98 -11.98 -18.34
C SER A 184 -7.94 -12.29 -17.27
N ASP A 185 -7.86 -13.54 -16.82
CA ASP A 185 -6.89 -13.99 -15.81
C ASP A 185 -5.44 -13.64 -16.17
N SER A 186 -5.09 -13.73 -17.45
CA SER A 186 -3.77 -13.36 -17.98
C SER A 186 -3.44 -11.88 -17.84
N VAL A 187 -4.46 -11.01 -17.82
CA VAL A 187 -4.33 -9.57 -17.59
C VAL A 187 -4.22 -9.30 -16.09
N ILE A 188 -5.09 -9.90 -15.29
CA ILE A 188 -5.08 -9.80 -13.82
C ILE A 188 -3.74 -10.28 -13.24
N ALA A 189 -3.14 -11.33 -13.81
CA ALA A 189 -1.83 -11.83 -13.36
C ALA A 189 -0.69 -10.80 -13.49
N LYS A 190 -0.91 -9.68 -14.21
CA LYS A 190 0.05 -8.60 -14.47
C LYS A 190 -0.44 -7.26 -13.92
N THR A 191 -1.21 -7.29 -12.83
CA THR A 191 -1.67 -6.09 -12.11
C THR A 191 -1.12 -6.05 -10.70
N VAL A 192 -1.16 -4.87 -10.08
CA VAL A 192 -0.88 -4.65 -8.65
C VAL A 192 -2.13 -4.05 -8.01
N ILE A 193 -2.33 -4.31 -6.72
CA ILE A 193 -3.43 -3.72 -5.95
C ILE A 193 -2.89 -2.52 -5.17
N ALA A 194 -3.64 -1.43 -5.20
CA ALA A 194 -3.49 -0.31 -4.30
C ALA A 194 -4.70 -0.31 -3.36
N GLU A 195 -4.46 -0.49 -2.06
CA GLU A 195 -5.50 -0.51 -1.05
C GLU A 195 -5.60 0.87 -0.40
N ILE A 196 -6.80 1.42 -0.46
CA ILE A 196 -7.15 2.70 0.12
C ILE A 196 -7.99 2.43 1.35
N ASN A 197 -7.44 2.79 2.52
CA ASN A 197 -8.21 2.90 3.75
C ASN A 197 -8.41 4.40 4.05
N PRO A 198 -9.62 4.95 3.84
CA PRO A 198 -9.90 6.36 4.13
C PRO A 198 -9.55 6.77 5.56
N ALA A 199 -9.68 5.86 6.54
CA ALA A 199 -9.34 6.08 7.95
C ALA A 199 -7.84 6.35 8.20
N HIS A 200 -6.98 5.97 7.26
CA HIS A 200 -5.53 6.16 7.37
C HIS A 200 -5.10 7.53 6.82
N ILE A 201 -6.00 8.27 6.17
CA ILE A 201 -5.72 9.60 5.64
C ILE A 201 -6.24 10.65 6.62
N ASP A 202 -5.45 10.83 7.69
CA ASP A 202 -5.77 11.67 8.84
C ASP A 202 -5.77 13.17 8.48
N SER A 203 -6.85 13.67 7.88
CA SER A 203 -7.03 15.12 7.70
C SER A 203 -8.43 15.60 7.30
N GLY A 204 -9.40 14.74 6.98
CA GLY A 204 -10.72 15.19 6.48
C GLY A 204 -10.66 15.96 5.13
N THR A 205 -9.48 16.06 4.51
CA THR A 205 -9.25 16.75 3.24
C THR A 205 -9.32 15.83 2.02
N VAL A 206 -9.22 14.52 2.22
CA VAL A 206 -9.22 13.53 1.15
C VAL A 206 -10.51 12.72 1.22
N LYS A 207 -11.37 12.89 0.20
CA LYS A 207 -12.67 12.23 0.09
C LYS A 207 -12.67 11.19 -1.03
N TRP A 208 -11.68 10.30 -1.04
CA TRP A 208 -11.69 9.19 -1.98
C TRP A 208 -12.83 8.24 -1.61
N ASN A 209 -13.73 8.02 -2.57
CA ASN A 209 -14.86 7.11 -2.42
C ASN A 209 -14.97 6.23 -3.68
N PHE A 210 -15.82 5.20 -3.60
CA PHE A 210 -16.00 4.27 -4.71
C PHE A 210 -16.39 4.97 -6.02
N GLU A 211 -17.30 5.94 -5.99
CA GLU A 211 -17.77 6.63 -7.19
C GLU A 211 -16.63 7.37 -7.90
N LEU A 212 -15.82 8.11 -7.15
CA LEU A 212 -14.67 8.85 -7.67
C LEU A 212 -13.64 7.90 -8.29
N LEU A 213 -13.29 6.83 -7.57
CA LEU A 213 -12.30 5.84 -8.01
C LEU A 213 -12.81 5.06 -9.24
N ASN A 214 -14.08 4.64 -9.24
CA ASN A 214 -14.70 3.96 -10.36
C ASN A 214 -14.84 4.88 -11.59
N GLY A 215 -15.02 6.19 -11.37
CA GLY A 215 -15.10 7.20 -12.43
C GLY A 215 -13.80 7.42 -13.20
N ILE A 216 -12.66 6.92 -12.69
CA ILE A 216 -11.34 7.08 -13.32
C ILE A 216 -10.82 5.78 -13.95
N ILE A 217 -11.66 4.74 -14.09
CA ILE A 217 -11.28 3.50 -14.78
C ILE A 217 -10.71 3.80 -16.18
N GLY A 218 -9.58 3.16 -16.45
CA GLY A 218 -8.77 3.30 -17.66
C GLY A 218 -7.94 4.58 -17.73
N SER A 219 -8.00 5.46 -16.73
CA SER A 219 -7.16 6.65 -16.65
C SER A 219 -5.75 6.31 -16.18
N PRO A 220 -4.71 7.02 -16.66
CA PRO A 220 -3.37 6.89 -16.11
C PRO A 220 -3.29 7.51 -14.72
N VAL A 221 -2.61 6.82 -13.82
CA VAL A 221 -2.48 7.19 -12.41
C VAL A 221 -1.05 7.02 -11.93
N LYS A 222 -0.71 7.80 -10.91
CA LYS A 222 0.52 7.68 -10.12
C LYS A 222 0.10 7.53 -8.66
N ILE A 223 0.48 6.44 -8.01
CA ILE A 223 0.04 6.11 -6.65
C ILE A 223 1.27 5.92 -5.77
N HIS A 224 1.24 6.43 -4.55
CA HIS A 224 2.25 6.16 -3.53
C HIS A 224 1.62 5.39 -2.39
N GLY A 225 2.34 4.42 -1.84
CA GLY A 225 1.88 3.68 -0.68
C GLY A 225 2.98 2.77 -0.14
N GLN A 226 2.74 2.19 1.03
CA GLN A 226 3.68 1.24 1.61
C GLN A 226 3.59 -0.09 0.86
N LEU A 227 4.74 -0.62 0.43
CA LEU A 227 4.80 -1.92 -0.21
C LEU A 227 4.61 -3.02 0.84
N ILE A 228 3.68 -3.94 0.60
CA ILE A 228 3.35 -5.07 1.49
C ILE A 228 3.20 -6.36 0.69
N TYR A 229 3.65 -7.49 1.24
CA TYR A 229 3.28 -8.83 0.79
C TYR A 229 2.08 -9.36 1.60
N ASP A 230 0.89 -9.37 1.03
CA ASP A 230 -0.28 -9.98 1.66
C ASP A 230 -0.26 -11.51 1.49
N ASN A 231 0.14 -12.22 2.55
CA ASN A 231 0.14 -13.67 2.63
C ASN A 231 -1.16 -14.27 3.17
N VAL A 232 -2.08 -13.48 3.74
CA VAL A 232 -3.41 -13.95 4.20
C VAL A 232 -4.29 -14.23 2.97
N ASP A 233 -4.11 -13.42 1.93
CA ASP A 233 -4.76 -13.54 0.62
C ASP A 233 -4.18 -14.66 -0.27
N ALA A 234 -3.06 -15.27 0.15
CA ALA A 234 -2.48 -16.45 -0.51
C ALA A 234 -3.28 -17.74 -0.29
N SER A 235 -4.22 -17.74 0.67
CA SER A 235 -5.26 -18.77 0.74
C SER A 235 -6.53 -18.26 0.05
N LEU A 236 -6.94 -18.97 -1.01
CA LEU A 236 -8.07 -18.69 -1.91
C LEU A 236 -9.45 -18.48 -1.24
N SER A 237 -9.56 -18.43 0.09
CA SER A 237 -10.80 -18.30 0.85
C SER A 237 -11.10 -16.88 1.38
N GLY A 238 -10.14 -15.96 1.40
CA GLY A 238 -10.36 -14.60 1.95
C GLY A 238 -11.35 -13.74 1.17
N TYR A 239 -11.46 -13.98 -0.14
CA TYR A 239 -12.32 -13.23 -1.07
C TYR A 239 -13.60 -13.96 -1.48
N SER A 240 -13.86 -15.17 -0.99
CA SER A 240 -15.01 -15.98 -1.44
C SER A 240 -16.38 -15.33 -1.14
N ASN A 241 -16.39 -14.33 -0.26
CA ASN A 241 -17.60 -13.65 0.20
C ASN A 241 -17.66 -12.19 -0.28
N MET A 242 -16.74 -11.78 -1.16
CA MET A 242 -16.72 -10.42 -1.68
C MET A 242 -17.60 -10.36 -2.91
N GLU A 243 -18.54 -9.42 -2.94
CA GLU A 243 -19.35 -9.06 -4.10
C GLU A 243 -18.46 -8.41 -5.17
N THR A 244 -17.47 -9.14 -5.63
CA THR A 244 -16.69 -8.82 -6.81
C THR A 244 -17.38 -9.50 -8.00
N PRO A 245 -17.53 -8.83 -9.15
CA PRO A 245 -17.90 -9.49 -10.41
C PRO A 245 -16.90 -10.57 -10.84
N HIS A 246 -15.79 -10.67 -10.12
CA HIS A 246 -14.67 -11.52 -10.41
C HIS A 246 -14.31 -12.29 -9.13
N ASN A 247 -14.88 -13.50 -8.98
CA ASN A 247 -14.11 -14.57 -8.37
C ASN A 247 -12.77 -14.57 -9.11
N LEU A 248 -11.67 -14.18 -8.45
CA LEU A 248 -10.34 -14.08 -9.05
C LEU A 248 -9.49 -15.30 -8.61
N PRO A 249 -9.84 -16.54 -9.00
CA PRO A 249 -9.00 -17.69 -8.72
C PRO A 249 -7.66 -17.53 -9.46
N GLY A 250 -6.56 -17.76 -8.75
CA GLY A 250 -5.22 -17.70 -9.31
C GLY A 250 -4.52 -16.33 -9.25
N ARG A 251 -4.88 -15.46 -8.30
CA ARG A 251 -4.12 -14.22 -8.08
C ARG A 251 -2.63 -14.53 -7.89
N ASN A 252 -1.82 -13.85 -8.70
CA ASN A 252 -0.38 -13.71 -8.56
C ASN A 252 0.00 -12.40 -7.84
N ILE A 253 -0.99 -11.71 -7.24
CA ILE A 253 -0.87 -10.36 -6.70
C ILE A 253 -0.89 -10.44 -5.18
N PHE A 254 0.25 -10.78 -4.60
CA PHE A 254 0.46 -10.68 -3.16
C PHE A 254 1.14 -9.37 -2.78
N TRP A 255 1.85 -8.76 -3.73
CA TRP A 255 2.41 -7.43 -3.52
C TRP A 255 1.34 -6.38 -3.76
N GLU A 256 1.14 -5.52 -2.77
CA GLU A 256 0.21 -4.40 -2.80
C GLU A 256 0.87 -3.11 -2.30
N LEU A 257 0.24 -1.98 -2.62
CA LEU A 257 0.50 -0.71 -1.94
C LEU A 257 -0.61 -0.51 -0.90
N SER A 258 -0.31 -0.69 0.38
CA SER A 258 -1.24 -0.48 1.48
C SER A 258 -0.54 0.07 2.74
N PRO A 259 -1.06 1.13 3.38
CA PRO A 259 -2.07 2.02 2.83
C PRO A 259 -1.49 2.86 1.68
N VAL A 260 -2.36 3.28 0.76
CA VAL A 260 -2.08 4.37 -0.18
C VAL A 260 -2.01 5.69 0.59
N THR A 261 -0.92 6.44 0.39
CA THR A 261 -0.70 7.76 1.01
C THR A 261 -0.97 8.91 0.05
N GLU A 262 -0.74 8.71 -1.24
CA GLU A 262 -1.02 9.72 -2.27
C GLU A 262 -1.57 9.06 -3.55
N PHE A 263 -2.55 9.72 -4.17
CA PHE A 263 -3.17 9.25 -5.40
C PHE A 263 -3.24 10.41 -6.40
N TYR A 264 -2.58 10.24 -7.53
CA TYR A 264 -2.54 11.21 -8.61
C TYR A 264 -3.14 10.64 -9.88
N ILE A 265 -3.73 11.51 -10.69
CA ILE A 265 -4.30 11.21 -12.00
C ILE A 265 -3.80 12.22 -13.03
N CYS A 266 -3.74 11.80 -14.29
CA CYS A 266 -3.45 12.67 -15.41
C CYS A 266 -4.63 12.68 -16.40
N LYS A 267 -4.94 13.85 -16.97
CA LYS A 267 -5.98 14.01 -18.01
C LYS A 267 -5.60 13.36 -19.34
N SER A 268 -4.30 13.16 -19.59
CA SER A 268 -3.80 12.46 -20.79
C SER A 268 -4.28 11.01 -20.81
N SER A 269 -4.37 10.42 -22.00
CA SER A 269 -4.65 8.98 -22.16
C SER A 269 -3.40 8.10 -21.98
N VAL A 270 -2.22 8.74 -21.90
CA VAL A 270 -0.89 8.13 -21.74
C VAL A 270 -0.24 8.73 -20.48
N PRO A 271 0.30 7.90 -19.56
CA PRO A 271 1.02 8.39 -18.40
C PRO A 271 2.19 9.28 -18.83
N PRO A 272 2.26 10.53 -18.35
CA PRO A 272 3.45 11.34 -18.55
C PRO A 272 4.61 10.78 -17.70
N THR A 273 5.78 11.39 -17.82
CA THR A 273 6.91 11.04 -16.94
C THR A 273 6.52 11.23 -15.48
N VAL A 274 7.10 10.43 -14.60
CA VAL A 274 6.82 10.43 -13.14
C VAL A 274 6.86 11.84 -12.52
N PHE A 275 7.80 12.67 -12.97
CA PHE A 275 8.03 14.04 -12.48
C PHE A 275 7.29 15.13 -13.27
N SER A 276 6.35 14.77 -14.13
CA SER A 276 5.55 15.75 -14.88
C SER A 276 4.59 16.51 -13.95
N GLU A 277 4.41 17.80 -14.21
CA GLU A 277 3.43 18.67 -13.55
C GLU A 277 1.98 18.39 -14.00
N GLU A 278 1.80 17.54 -15.01
CA GLU A 278 0.50 17.07 -15.49
C GLU A 278 -0.19 16.12 -14.50
N TRP A 279 0.55 15.55 -13.55
CA TRP A 279 -0.04 14.81 -12.44
C TRP A 279 -0.77 15.77 -11.50
N LYS A 280 -2.06 15.51 -11.26
CA LYS A 280 -2.87 16.23 -10.28
C LYS A 280 -3.30 15.26 -9.18
N ALA A 281 -3.28 15.72 -7.93
CA ALA A 281 -3.79 14.91 -6.84
C ALA A 281 -5.29 14.64 -7.10
N LEU A 282 -5.74 13.42 -6.80
CA LEU A 282 -7.11 12.99 -7.12
C LEU A 282 -8.13 13.83 -6.36
N GLU A 283 -7.81 14.22 -5.13
CA GLU A 283 -8.62 15.12 -4.30
C GLU A 283 -8.81 16.51 -4.94
N ASP A 284 -7.80 17.06 -5.61
CA ASP A 284 -7.89 18.39 -6.22
C ASP A 284 -8.93 18.44 -7.35
N ILE A 285 -9.12 17.32 -8.07
CA ILE A 285 -10.08 17.23 -9.18
C ILE A 285 -11.52 17.19 -8.68
N TYR A 286 -11.75 16.61 -7.49
CA TYR A 286 -13.08 16.56 -6.90
C TYR A 286 -13.56 17.98 -6.55
N TYR A 287 -12.68 18.83 -6.02
CA TYR A 287 -13.00 20.21 -5.68
C TYR A 287 -13.21 21.15 -6.88
N GLU A 288 -12.78 20.77 -8.09
CA GLU A 288 -13.04 21.54 -9.31
C GLU A 288 -14.46 21.32 -9.87
N LYS A 289 -15.15 20.22 -9.53
CA LYS A 289 -16.49 19.92 -10.06
C LYS A 289 -17.63 20.61 -9.30
N ASP A 290 -17.38 21.03 -8.07
CA ASP A 290 -18.37 21.67 -7.18
C ASP A 290 -18.28 23.23 -7.18
N LYS A 291 -17.50 23.81 -8.10
CA LYS A 291 -17.40 25.26 -8.36
C LYS A 291 -18.01 25.61 -9.71
#